data_AF-L1M4E7-F1
#
_entry.id   AF-L1M4E7-F1
#
_cell.length_a   1.000
_cell.length_b   1.000
_cell.length_c   1.000
_cell.angle_alpha   90.00
_cell.angle_beta   90.00
_cell.angle_gamma   90.00
#
_symmetry.space_group_name_H-M   'P 1'
#
loop_
_entity.id
_entity.type
_entity.pdbx_description
1 polymer ?
#
loop_
_entity_poly.entity_id
_entity_poly.type
_entity_poly.pdbx_seq_one_letter_code
_entity_poly.pdbx_strand_id
1 'polypeptide(L)'
;MHLKTLLCSLLLGLALPAVAAEPPAENRGDDSVPPVETATPTPQPAAAKSPTKGVAGFITVGDENEQLCFLPVPSAGSGLTRRYEFTADGSPCSGLNDRAWSVIFEDLPSATEILLTDSRTCKTTGDSETVGKFWVKLKTTKKVTITDVIQLPFFFRFDTNKLIKPGLLLVDKHLQGDSTDTLNALSCITVTTSRATLPKPVEPITFTDLQWKQLTEYDSKFKCGENRVMLGREASGTEKPTVRYLCGVPMQGTREVVLKNQKMSSGLHGVTHEYVCPLNTLMTGREQDGDHLGESRYWCAEAWIGDEQLEVLTLDHWWGPNTESDHGFSCRDNTVMAGLSRYGRENTKTWYRCANVFQLSPP
;
A
#
# COMPACT_ATOMS: atom_id res chain seq x y z
N MET A 1 32.61 -45.42 28.35
CA MET A 1 31.49 -45.99 29.13
C MET A 1 30.20 -45.64 28.42
N HIS A 2 29.35 -46.65 28.24
CA HIS A 2 28.05 -46.67 27.57
C HIS A 2 27.09 -45.54 28.06
N LEU A 3 26.00 -45.14 27.38
CA LEU A 3 24.86 -46.00 27.04
C LEU A 3 23.70 -45.21 26.36
N LYS A 4 23.09 -45.82 25.33
CA LYS A 4 21.67 -45.76 24.83
C LYS A 4 21.12 -44.39 24.35
N THR A 5 20.73 -44.17 23.09
CA THR A 5 19.76 -44.84 22.18
C THR A 5 18.37 -45.05 22.78
N LEU A 6 17.38 -44.28 22.34
CA LEU A 6 15.98 -44.71 22.27
C LEU A 6 15.28 -44.07 21.07
N LEU A 7 15.02 -44.90 20.06
CA LEU A 7 14.01 -44.70 19.02
C LEU A 7 12.63 -44.88 19.66
N CYS A 8 11.65 -44.07 19.27
CA CYS A 8 10.24 -44.45 19.38
C CYS A 8 9.51 -44.01 18.11
N SER A 9 9.20 -45.01 17.27
CA SER A 9 8.40 -44.89 16.06
C SER A 9 6.93 -45.03 16.45
N LEU A 10 6.08 -44.08 16.04
CA LEU A 10 4.63 -44.23 16.06
C LEU A 10 4.13 -44.23 14.61
N LEU A 11 3.82 -45.42 14.11
CA LEU A 11 3.07 -45.66 12.87
C LEU A 11 1.59 -45.64 13.21
N LEU A 12 0.85 -44.63 12.75
CA LEU A 12 -0.61 -44.62 12.77
C LEU A 12 -1.10 -45.02 11.38
N GLY A 13 -1.60 -46.25 11.26
CA GLY A 13 -2.33 -46.72 10.09
C GLY A 13 -3.77 -46.21 10.13
N LEU A 14 -4.15 -45.39 9.17
CA LEU A 14 -5.54 -45.04 8.89
C LEU A 14 -6.05 -45.89 7.72
N ALA A 15 -7.03 -46.74 8.01
CA ALA A 15 -7.77 -47.52 7.05
C ALA A 15 -8.77 -46.64 6.30
N LEU A 16 -8.71 -46.66 4.96
CA LEU A 16 -9.72 -46.10 4.06
C LEU A 16 -10.84 -47.13 3.85
N PRO A 17 -12.13 -46.76 3.99
CA PRO A 17 -13.22 -47.58 3.50
C PRO A 17 -13.38 -47.42 1.98
N ALA A 18 -13.49 -48.57 1.31
CA ALA A 18 -13.79 -48.70 -0.11
C ALA A 18 -15.21 -48.21 -0.41
N VAL A 19 -15.34 -47.31 -1.39
CA VAL A 19 -16.63 -46.94 -1.98
C VAL A 19 -16.88 -47.85 -3.17
N ALA A 20 -18.04 -48.51 -3.15
CA ALA A 20 -18.52 -49.42 -4.18
C ALA A 20 -18.81 -48.68 -5.49
N ALA A 21 -18.41 -49.29 -6.61
CA ALA A 21 -18.73 -48.84 -7.95
C ALA A 21 -20.17 -49.25 -8.31
N GLU A 22 -20.97 -48.28 -8.76
CA GLU A 22 -22.27 -48.52 -9.39
C GLU A 22 -22.10 -48.96 -10.85
N PRO A 23 -23.04 -49.78 -11.39
CA PRO A 23 -22.99 -50.26 -12.76
C PRO A 23 -23.40 -49.19 -13.78
N PRO A 24 -22.96 -49.32 -15.04
CA PRO A 24 -23.26 -48.35 -16.09
C PRO A 24 -24.74 -48.41 -16.51
N ALA A 25 -25.35 -47.22 -16.63
CA ALA A 25 -26.70 -47.06 -17.12
C ALA A 25 -26.82 -47.39 -18.62
N GLU A 26 -27.91 -48.09 -18.93
CA GLU A 26 -28.32 -48.59 -20.23
C GLU A 26 -28.79 -47.46 -21.15
N ASN A 27 -28.24 -47.41 -22.35
CA ASN A 27 -28.48 -46.39 -23.36
C ASN A 27 -29.81 -46.66 -24.09
N ARG A 28 -30.88 -45.92 -23.77
CA ARG A 28 -32.09 -45.86 -24.59
C ARG A 28 -32.00 -44.65 -25.53
N GLY A 29 -31.95 -44.94 -26.83
CA GLY A 29 -32.03 -43.92 -27.88
C GLY A 29 -33.39 -43.24 -27.87
N ASP A 30 -33.37 -41.91 -27.86
CA ASP A 30 -34.52 -41.06 -28.11
C ASP A 30 -34.15 -40.12 -29.27
N ASP A 31 -34.80 -40.35 -30.41
CA ASP A 31 -34.71 -39.56 -31.64
C ASP A 31 -35.47 -38.24 -31.47
N SER A 32 -34.92 -37.34 -30.66
CA SER A 32 -35.44 -35.99 -30.49
C SER A 32 -34.45 -34.98 -31.09
N VAL A 33 -34.85 -34.40 -32.21
CA VAL A 33 -34.16 -33.32 -32.93
C VAL A 33 -33.84 -32.17 -31.96
N PRO A 34 -32.58 -31.71 -31.86
CA PRO A 34 -32.23 -30.62 -30.95
C PRO A 34 -32.79 -29.29 -31.47
N PRO A 35 -33.32 -28.42 -30.58
CA PRO A 35 -33.61 -27.05 -30.94
C PRO A 35 -32.29 -26.30 -31.20
N VAL A 36 -32.31 -25.43 -32.20
CA VAL A 36 -31.21 -24.52 -32.52
C VAL A 36 -30.86 -23.69 -31.29
N GLU A 37 -29.72 -23.99 -30.65
CA GLU A 37 -29.14 -23.17 -29.59
C GLU A 37 -28.75 -21.81 -30.18
N THR A 38 -29.55 -20.79 -29.84
CA THR A 38 -29.12 -19.39 -29.91
C THR A 38 -27.88 -19.25 -29.04
N ALA A 39 -26.73 -19.00 -29.69
CA ALA A 39 -25.45 -18.77 -29.04
C ALA A 39 -25.58 -17.71 -27.94
N THR A 40 -25.37 -18.12 -26.70
CA THR A 40 -25.23 -17.24 -25.55
C THR A 40 -24.01 -16.34 -25.81
N PRO A 41 -24.14 -15.00 -25.78
CA PRO A 41 -23.00 -14.13 -25.95
C PRO A 41 -22.01 -14.38 -24.80
N THR A 42 -20.78 -14.72 -25.17
CA THR A 42 -19.61 -14.81 -24.29
C THR A 42 -19.56 -13.58 -23.39
N PRO A 43 -19.19 -13.70 -22.08
CA PRO A 43 -19.05 -12.54 -21.21
C PRO A 43 -18.03 -11.60 -21.82
N GLN A 44 -18.51 -10.48 -22.35
CA GLN A 44 -17.68 -9.40 -22.82
C GLN A 44 -16.86 -8.89 -21.64
N PRO A 45 -15.53 -8.69 -21.76
CA PRO A 45 -14.73 -8.14 -20.69
C PRO A 45 -15.38 -6.85 -20.20
N ALA A 46 -15.55 -6.76 -18.87
CA ALA A 46 -16.15 -5.61 -18.22
C ALA A 46 -15.59 -4.32 -18.84
N ALA A 47 -16.49 -3.45 -19.30
CA ALA A 47 -16.15 -2.19 -19.93
C ALA A 47 -15.05 -1.48 -19.12
N ALA A 48 -13.94 -1.18 -19.80
CA ALA A 48 -12.79 -0.49 -19.22
C ALA A 48 -13.29 0.76 -18.48
N LYS A 49 -13.17 0.74 -17.15
CA LYS A 49 -13.37 1.93 -16.32
C LYS A 49 -12.51 3.03 -16.92
N SER A 50 -13.14 4.14 -17.31
CA SER A 50 -12.38 5.33 -17.73
C SER A 50 -11.32 5.62 -16.66
N PRO A 51 -10.05 5.86 -17.05
CA PRO A 51 -8.99 6.05 -16.08
C PRO A 51 -9.37 7.21 -15.17
N THR A 52 -9.41 6.96 -13.86
CA THR A 52 -9.55 7.99 -12.85
C THR A 52 -8.49 9.06 -13.14
N LYS A 53 -8.90 10.34 -13.20
CA LYS A 53 -7.99 11.46 -13.50
C LYS A 53 -6.73 11.33 -12.62
N GLY A 54 -5.55 11.27 -13.25
CA GLY A 54 -4.27 11.09 -12.55
C GLY A 54 -3.68 9.67 -12.57
N VAL A 55 -4.41 8.66 -13.03
CA VAL A 55 -3.93 7.26 -13.17
C VAL A 55 -3.64 6.92 -14.63
N ALA A 56 -2.43 6.50 -14.95
CA ALA A 56 -2.05 6.05 -16.32
C ALA A 56 -2.31 4.56 -16.57
N GLY A 57 -2.17 3.75 -15.53
CA GLY A 57 -2.21 2.29 -15.62
C GLY A 57 -2.10 1.67 -14.22
N PHE A 58 -1.86 0.36 -14.16
CA PHE A 58 -1.80 -0.39 -12.90
C PHE A 58 -0.61 -1.36 -12.87
N ILE A 59 -0.04 -1.54 -11.68
CA ILE A 59 0.80 -2.68 -11.36
C ILE A 59 -0.05 -3.62 -10.50
N THR A 60 -0.36 -4.79 -11.02
CA THR A 60 -1.06 -5.83 -10.27
C THR A 60 -0.01 -6.72 -9.61
N VAL A 61 -0.15 -6.96 -8.31
CA VAL A 61 0.75 -7.81 -7.53
C VAL A 61 -0.04 -9.01 -7.02
N GLY A 62 0.54 -10.20 -7.12
CA GLY A 62 -0.11 -11.44 -6.68
C GLY A 62 0.76 -12.25 -5.73
N ASP A 63 0.12 -13.00 -4.82
CA ASP A 63 0.71 -14.09 -4.05
C ASP A 63 0.49 -15.47 -4.72
N GLU A 64 1.00 -16.54 -4.12
CA GLU A 64 0.87 -17.92 -4.64
C GLU A 64 -0.57 -18.46 -4.57
N ASN A 65 -1.44 -17.82 -3.78
CA ASN A 65 -2.85 -18.21 -3.61
C ASN A 65 -3.81 -17.38 -4.48
N GLU A 66 -3.27 -16.70 -5.50
CA GLU A 66 -4.02 -15.82 -6.40
C GLU A 66 -4.69 -14.63 -5.70
N GLN A 67 -4.24 -14.27 -4.50
CA GLN A 67 -4.64 -13.03 -3.85
C GLN A 67 -3.96 -11.86 -4.59
N LEU A 68 -4.77 -10.95 -5.13
CA LEU A 68 -4.30 -9.83 -5.94
C LEU A 68 -4.44 -8.49 -5.19
N CYS A 69 -3.52 -7.58 -5.46
CA CYS A 69 -3.67 -6.16 -5.17
C CYS A 69 -3.32 -5.31 -6.40
N PHE A 70 -3.87 -4.10 -6.49
CA PHE A 70 -3.73 -3.22 -7.64
C PHE A 70 -3.12 -1.88 -7.21
N LEU A 71 -2.01 -1.51 -7.85
CA LEU A 71 -1.29 -0.28 -7.57
C LEU A 71 -1.40 0.68 -8.75
N PRO A 72 -2.13 1.80 -8.62
CA PRO A 72 -2.27 2.73 -9.73
C PRO A 72 -0.95 3.43 -10.04
N VAL A 73 -0.64 3.62 -11.30
CA VAL A 73 0.57 4.31 -11.76
C VAL A 73 0.23 5.77 -12.02
N PRO A 74 1.05 6.74 -11.54
CA PRO A 74 0.81 8.15 -11.84
C PRO A 74 0.69 8.43 -13.34
N SER A 75 -0.01 9.51 -13.69
CA SER A 75 -0.12 9.93 -15.10
C SER A 75 1.25 10.20 -15.75
N ALA A 76 1.37 9.88 -17.04
CA ALA A 76 2.56 10.17 -17.83
C ALA A 76 2.91 11.67 -17.79
N GLY A 77 4.19 12.00 -17.73
CA GLY A 77 4.65 13.40 -17.70
C GLY A 77 4.45 14.09 -16.34
N SER A 78 3.84 13.44 -15.34
CA SER A 78 3.62 14.06 -14.03
C SER A 78 4.92 14.27 -13.25
N GLY A 79 5.96 13.47 -13.50
CA GLY A 79 7.19 13.50 -12.73
C GLY A 79 7.02 13.04 -11.29
N LEU A 80 5.88 12.44 -10.95
CA LEU A 80 5.57 11.98 -9.60
C LEU A 80 6.23 10.63 -9.34
N THR A 81 6.76 10.50 -8.13
CA THR A 81 7.17 9.25 -7.52
C THR A 81 6.12 8.84 -6.49
N ARG A 82 5.52 7.67 -6.64
CA ARG A 82 4.64 7.06 -5.63
C ARG A 82 5.31 5.85 -5.01
N ARG A 83 5.18 5.73 -3.69
CA ARG A 83 5.72 4.62 -2.90
C ARG A 83 4.56 3.83 -2.31
N TYR A 84 4.61 2.51 -2.46
CA TYR A 84 3.63 1.56 -1.99
C TYR A 84 4.31 0.60 -1.01
N GLU A 85 4.14 0.85 0.28
CA GLU A 85 4.69 0.01 1.36
C GLU A 85 3.66 -1.00 1.81
N PHE A 86 3.99 -2.28 1.81
CA PHE A 86 3.01 -3.32 2.15
C PHE A 86 2.95 -3.52 3.68
N THR A 87 3.94 -3.05 4.43
CA THR A 87 3.96 -3.17 5.90
C THR A 87 2.93 -2.28 6.61
N ALA A 88 2.53 -1.17 5.99
CA ALA A 88 1.64 -0.21 6.62
C ALA A 88 0.16 -0.60 6.44
N ASP A 89 -0.57 -0.64 7.55
CA ASP A 89 -2.02 -0.75 7.52
C ASP A 89 -2.61 0.47 6.78
N GLY A 90 -3.57 0.22 5.89
CA GLY A 90 -4.12 1.22 4.98
C GLY A 90 -3.44 1.27 3.60
N SER A 91 -2.29 0.61 3.43
CA SER A 91 -1.71 0.37 2.11
C SER A 91 -2.60 -0.55 1.26
N PRO A 92 -2.73 -0.30 -0.07
CA PRO A 92 -3.55 -1.13 -0.96
C PRO A 92 -3.12 -2.61 -1.02
N CYS A 93 -1.88 -2.92 -0.63
CA CYS A 93 -1.31 -4.26 -0.73
C CYS A 93 -0.87 -4.82 0.62
N SER A 94 -1.39 -4.31 1.74
CA SER A 94 -0.90 -4.73 3.06
C SER A 94 -1.06 -6.22 3.35
N GLY A 95 -2.13 -6.83 2.84
CA GLY A 95 -2.36 -8.28 2.95
C GLY A 95 -1.38 -9.17 2.18
N LEU A 96 -0.53 -8.58 1.32
CA LEU A 96 0.49 -9.29 0.53
C LEU A 96 1.92 -9.04 1.01
N ASN A 97 2.11 -8.31 2.12
CA ASN A 97 3.42 -8.09 2.71
C ASN A 97 4.14 -9.42 2.97
N ASP A 98 5.40 -9.52 2.55
CA ASP A 98 6.23 -10.72 2.64
C ASP A 98 5.59 -12.00 2.04
N ARG A 99 4.68 -11.84 1.08
CA ARG A 99 3.97 -12.94 0.38
C ARG A 99 3.88 -12.74 -1.13
N ALA A 100 3.92 -11.49 -1.59
CA ALA A 100 3.89 -11.17 -3.00
C ALA A 100 5.10 -11.77 -3.73
N TRP A 101 4.81 -12.47 -4.84
CA TRP A 101 5.80 -13.20 -5.64
C TRP A 101 5.70 -12.94 -7.15
N SER A 102 4.65 -12.22 -7.60
CA SER A 102 4.44 -11.94 -9.01
C SER A 102 3.89 -10.54 -9.26
N VAL A 103 4.15 -10.03 -10.46
CA VAL A 103 3.67 -8.72 -10.92
C VAL A 103 3.14 -8.80 -12.35
N ILE A 104 2.16 -7.95 -12.65
CA ILE A 104 1.64 -7.66 -13.99
C ILE A 104 1.70 -6.16 -14.18
N PHE A 105 2.17 -5.71 -15.34
CA PHE A 105 2.16 -4.30 -15.71
C PHE A 105 1.06 -4.07 -16.74
N GLU A 106 0.15 -3.13 -16.48
CA GLU A 106 -1.00 -2.82 -17.33
C GLU A 106 -1.02 -1.33 -17.64
N ASP A 107 -0.93 -0.98 -18.92
CA ASP A 107 -0.97 0.40 -19.41
C ASP A 107 0.08 1.35 -18.82
N LEU A 108 1.26 0.84 -18.45
CA LEU A 108 2.31 1.69 -17.90
C LEU A 108 2.84 2.67 -18.95
N PRO A 109 2.98 3.97 -18.63
CA PRO A 109 3.48 4.95 -19.58
C PRO A 109 4.98 4.79 -19.80
N SER A 110 5.49 5.31 -20.92
CA SER A 110 6.92 5.27 -21.25
C SER A 110 7.80 5.99 -20.21
N ALA A 111 9.04 5.53 -20.10
CA ALA A 111 10.05 6.07 -19.18
C ALA A 111 9.58 6.12 -17.72
N THR A 112 8.74 5.15 -17.33
CA THR A 112 8.38 4.89 -15.95
C THR A 112 9.45 4.01 -15.33
N GLU A 113 10.00 4.46 -14.21
CA GLU A 113 10.97 3.72 -13.41
C GLU A 113 10.24 3.03 -12.26
N ILE A 114 10.54 1.75 -12.06
CA ILE A 114 9.87 0.91 -11.08
C ILE A 114 10.95 0.24 -10.24
N LEU A 115 10.81 0.32 -8.92
CA LEU A 115 11.63 -0.42 -7.97
C LEU A 115 10.74 -1.40 -7.22
N LEU A 116 11.10 -2.68 -7.25
CA LEU A 116 10.49 -3.75 -6.46
C LEU A 116 11.49 -4.19 -5.41
N THR A 117 11.11 -4.33 -4.14
CA THR A 117 12.03 -4.78 -3.07
C THR A 117 11.31 -5.42 -1.88
N ASP A 118 12.00 -6.31 -1.18
CA ASP A 118 11.55 -6.85 0.12
C ASP A 118 11.79 -5.90 1.29
N SER A 119 12.53 -4.81 1.09
CA SER A 119 12.73 -3.82 2.14
C SER A 119 11.53 -2.92 2.29
N ARG A 120 11.08 -2.75 3.54
CA ARG A 120 10.10 -1.73 3.92
C ARG A 120 10.54 -0.31 3.55
N THR A 121 11.84 -0.03 3.41
CA THR A 121 12.34 1.33 3.15
C THR A 121 12.33 1.73 1.68
N CYS A 122 12.21 0.75 0.77
CA CYS A 122 12.16 0.98 -0.68
C CYS A 122 13.43 1.65 -1.22
N LYS A 123 14.58 1.33 -0.63
CA LYS A 123 15.89 1.89 -0.97
C LYS A 123 16.80 0.81 -1.53
N THR A 124 17.75 1.24 -2.37
CA THR A 124 18.77 0.35 -2.94
C THR A 124 20.16 0.64 -2.40
N THR A 125 20.28 1.51 -1.41
CA THR A 125 21.53 1.89 -0.76
C THR A 125 21.31 2.00 0.75
N GLY A 126 22.34 1.69 1.54
CA GLY A 126 22.27 1.61 2.99
C GLY A 126 22.88 0.32 3.51
N ASP A 127 22.57 -0.01 4.76
CA ASP A 127 22.87 -1.33 5.35
C ASP A 127 21.94 -2.42 4.82
N SER A 128 22.19 -3.68 5.21
CA SER A 128 21.39 -4.83 4.76
C SER A 128 19.93 -4.75 5.19
N GLU A 129 19.62 -4.15 6.34
CA GLU A 129 18.23 -3.97 6.79
C GLU A 129 17.50 -2.92 5.94
N THR A 130 18.21 -1.87 5.53
CA THR A 130 17.68 -0.81 4.68
C THR A 130 17.49 -1.27 3.25
N VAL A 131 18.45 -2.00 2.68
CA VAL A 131 18.41 -2.43 1.27
C VAL A 131 17.51 -3.66 1.07
N GLY A 132 17.33 -4.47 2.10
CA GLY A 132 16.65 -5.76 1.99
C GLY A 132 17.52 -6.81 1.32
N LYS A 133 16.98 -8.02 1.18
CA LYS A 133 17.66 -9.17 0.56
C LYS A 133 17.58 -9.08 -0.95
N PHE A 134 16.59 -8.41 -1.52
CA PHE A 134 16.53 -8.23 -2.96
C PHE A 134 15.92 -6.91 -3.39
N TRP A 135 16.31 -6.47 -4.58
CA TRP A 135 15.57 -5.47 -5.31
C TRP A 135 15.73 -5.62 -6.82
N VAL A 136 14.74 -5.12 -7.56
CA VAL A 136 14.70 -5.12 -9.02
C VAL A 136 14.34 -3.72 -9.49
N LYS A 137 15.18 -3.11 -10.32
CA LYS A 137 14.92 -1.83 -10.99
C LYS A 137 14.53 -2.06 -12.44
N LEU A 138 13.37 -1.57 -12.82
CA LEU A 138 12.82 -1.68 -14.16
C LEU A 138 12.60 -0.29 -14.77
N LYS A 139 12.57 -0.23 -16.10
CA LYS A 139 12.18 0.95 -16.84
C LYS A 139 11.31 0.59 -18.03
N THR A 140 10.20 1.27 -18.21
CA THR A 140 9.39 1.12 -19.41
C THR A 140 9.98 1.90 -20.58
N THR A 141 9.94 1.31 -21.78
CA THR A 141 10.54 1.90 -22.98
C THR A 141 9.54 2.14 -24.11
N LYS A 142 8.32 1.59 -24.01
CA LYS A 142 7.24 1.82 -24.96
C LYS A 142 6.27 2.87 -24.45
N LYS A 143 5.52 3.49 -25.38
CA LYS A 143 4.44 4.43 -25.06
C LYS A 143 3.46 3.85 -24.03
N VAL A 144 3.12 2.58 -24.21
CA VAL A 144 2.28 1.77 -23.32
C VAL A 144 2.97 0.42 -23.15
N THR A 145 3.21 0.02 -21.90
CA THR A 145 3.79 -1.28 -21.55
C THR A 145 2.75 -2.14 -20.86
N ILE A 146 2.49 -3.32 -21.45
CA ILE A 146 1.62 -4.37 -20.91
C ILE A 146 2.44 -5.66 -20.85
N THR A 147 2.28 -6.43 -19.78
CA THR A 147 2.91 -7.75 -19.65
C THR A 147 1.90 -8.81 -19.25
N ASP A 148 2.27 -10.07 -19.48
CA ASP A 148 1.74 -11.21 -18.75
C ASP A 148 2.26 -11.24 -17.30
N VAL A 149 1.85 -12.25 -16.53
CA VAL A 149 2.34 -12.48 -15.16
C VAL A 149 3.84 -12.74 -15.19
N ILE A 150 4.59 -11.98 -14.39
CA ILE A 150 6.03 -12.15 -14.20
C ILE A 150 6.30 -12.48 -12.74
N GLN A 151 6.81 -13.68 -12.49
CA GLN A 151 7.27 -14.08 -11.16
C GLN A 151 8.59 -13.36 -10.81
N LEU A 152 8.79 -12.99 -9.55
CA LEU A 152 9.98 -12.27 -9.09
C LEU A 152 11.31 -13.01 -9.41
N PRO A 153 11.42 -14.35 -9.25
CA PRO A 153 12.60 -15.10 -9.69
C PRO A 153 12.95 -14.94 -11.17
N PHE A 154 11.99 -14.61 -12.02
CA PHE A 154 12.22 -14.45 -13.46
C PHE A 154 13.20 -13.30 -13.76
N PHE A 155 13.11 -12.18 -13.03
CA PHE A 155 13.98 -11.01 -13.26
C PHE A 155 15.47 -11.34 -13.06
N PHE A 156 15.78 -12.27 -12.15
CA PHE A 156 17.16 -12.64 -11.82
C PHE A 156 17.83 -13.52 -12.89
N ARG A 157 17.08 -14.02 -13.89
CA ARG A 157 17.60 -14.80 -15.01
C ARG A 157 18.21 -13.94 -16.13
N PHE A 158 18.01 -12.62 -16.10
CA PHE A 158 18.43 -11.71 -17.16
C PHE A 158 19.61 -10.83 -16.74
N ASP A 159 20.51 -10.53 -17.66
CA ASP A 159 21.53 -9.50 -17.43
C ASP A 159 20.89 -8.10 -17.32
N THR A 160 21.57 -7.20 -16.64
CA THR A 160 21.16 -5.79 -16.56
C THR A 160 21.19 -5.14 -17.95
N ASN A 161 20.39 -4.10 -18.13
CA ASN A 161 20.16 -3.40 -19.40
C ASN A 161 19.63 -4.29 -20.53
N LYS A 162 18.87 -5.35 -20.21
CA LYS A 162 18.19 -6.21 -21.19
C LYS A 162 16.68 -6.03 -21.14
N LEU A 163 16.05 -6.08 -22.30
CA LEU A 163 14.59 -6.16 -22.40
C LEU A 163 14.17 -7.56 -21.95
N ILE A 164 13.34 -7.61 -20.91
CA ILE A 164 12.81 -8.87 -20.35
C ILE A 164 11.43 -9.20 -20.93
N LYS A 165 10.68 -8.17 -21.33
CA LYS A 165 9.41 -8.24 -22.07
C LYS A 165 9.34 -7.03 -23.03
N PRO A 166 8.47 -7.07 -24.05
CA PRO A 166 8.34 -5.95 -24.98
C PRO A 166 7.98 -4.64 -24.27
N GLY A 167 8.89 -3.67 -24.26
CA GLY A 167 8.69 -2.38 -23.59
C GLY A 167 9.06 -2.35 -22.10
N LEU A 168 9.67 -3.41 -21.57
CA LEU A 168 10.12 -3.50 -20.18
C LEU A 168 11.61 -3.85 -20.14
N LEU A 169 12.42 -2.90 -19.68
CA LEU A 169 13.87 -3.00 -19.52
C LEU A 169 14.19 -3.34 -18.06
N LEU A 170 15.01 -4.35 -17.83
CA LEU A 170 15.67 -4.56 -16.55
C LEU A 170 16.86 -3.61 -16.47
N VAL A 171 16.80 -2.61 -15.60
CA VAL A 171 17.87 -1.61 -15.45
C VAL A 171 18.96 -2.17 -14.56
N ASP A 172 18.58 -2.71 -13.41
CA ASP A 172 19.52 -3.17 -12.39
C ASP A 172 18.83 -4.15 -11.44
N LYS A 173 19.60 -4.95 -10.68
CA LYS A 173 19.07 -5.91 -9.71
C LYS A 173 20.07 -6.23 -8.61
N HIS A 174 19.56 -6.68 -7.47
CA HIS A 174 20.34 -7.19 -6.36
C HIS A 174 19.64 -8.37 -5.72
N LEU A 175 20.44 -9.37 -5.36
CA LEU A 175 20.04 -10.52 -4.57
C LEU A 175 21.14 -10.83 -3.55
N GLN A 176 20.77 -10.93 -2.29
CA GLN A 176 21.65 -11.32 -1.21
C GLN A 176 21.65 -12.84 -1.08
N GLY A 177 22.80 -13.46 -1.34
CA GLY A 177 22.94 -14.91 -1.35
C GLY A 177 22.30 -15.56 -2.59
N ASP A 178 22.18 -16.89 -2.55
CA ASP A 178 21.80 -17.69 -3.73
C ASP A 178 20.38 -18.27 -3.65
N SER A 179 19.65 -18.08 -2.53
CA SER A 179 18.32 -18.66 -2.34
C SER A 179 17.22 -17.76 -2.89
N THR A 180 16.48 -18.31 -3.86
CA THR A 180 15.25 -17.71 -4.40
C THR A 180 14.08 -17.80 -3.45
N ASP A 181 14.17 -18.54 -2.34
CA ASP A 181 13.10 -18.64 -1.33
C ASP A 181 12.83 -17.27 -0.69
N THR A 182 13.81 -16.37 -0.73
CA THR A 182 13.69 -14.98 -0.29
C THR A 182 12.90 -14.09 -1.24
N LEU A 183 12.55 -14.57 -2.45
CA LEU A 183 11.86 -13.78 -3.47
C LEU A 183 10.35 -13.73 -3.30
N ASN A 184 9.78 -14.55 -2.41
CA ASN A 184 8.37 -14.44 -2.00
C ASN A 184 8.20 -13.40 -0.87
N ALA A 185 9.00 -12.34 -0.87
CA ALA A 185 9.06 -11.38 0.22
C ALA A 185 8.86 -9.93 -0.24
N LEU A 186 8.23 -9.69 -1.40
CA LEU A 186 8.04 -8.33 -1.88
C LEU A 186 7.18 -7.52 -0.91
N SER A 187 7.74 -6.42 -0.43
CA SER A 187 7.15 -5.61 0.65
C SER A 187 7.14 -4.11 0.33
N CYS A 188 7.75 -3.72 -0.78
CA CYS A 188 7.58 -2.38 -1.32
C CYS A 188 7.74 -2.26 -2.84
N ILE A 189 6.95 -1.35 -3.41
CA ILE A 189 7.09 -0.87 -4.78
C ILE A 189 7.19 0.65 -4.82
N THR A 190 8.18 1.19 -5.55
CA THR A 190 8.24 2.62 -5.91
C THR A 190 8.04 2.76 -7.41
N VAL A 191 7.21 3.72 -7.83
CA VAL A 191 6.92 4.02 -9.23
C VAL A 191 7.16 5.49 -9.49
N THR A 192 8.08 5.81 -10.39
CA THR A 192 8.38 7.17 -10.82
C THR A 192 8.06 7.33 -12.28
N THR A 193 7.14 8.24 -12.61
CA THR A 193 6.85 8.55 -14.02
C THR A 193 7.74 9.67 -14.52
N SER A 194 8.01 9.67 -15.82
CA SER A 194 8.75 10.76 -16.46
C SER A 194 8.08 12.11 -16.23
N ARG A 195 8.90 13.17 -16.11
CA ARG A 195 8.44 14.56 -16.04
C ARG A 195 8.33 15.13 -17.45
N ALA A 196 7.23 15.82 -17.75
CA ALA A 196 7.13 16.64 -18.95
C ALA A 196 8.23 17.72 -18.93
N THR A 197 8.72 18.13 -20.10
CA THR A 197 9.81 19.11 -20.24
C THR A 197 9.50 20.48 -19.64
N LEU A 198 8.22 20.78 -19.38
CA LEU A 198 7.79 21.94 -18.61
C LEU A 198 7.26 21.48 -17.24
N PRO A 199 7.84 21.93 -16.12
CA PRO A 199 7.30 21.63 -14.80
C PRO A 199 5.89 22.23 -14.70
N LYS A 200 4.90 21.39 -14.42
CA LYS A 200 3.56 21.86 -14.07
C LYS A 200 3.69 22.73 -12.81
N PRO A 201 3.19 23.97 -12.79
CA PRO A 201 3.10 24.74 -11.56
C PRO A 201 2.32 23.93 -10.53
N VAL A 202 2.90 23.76 -9.35
CA VAL A 202 2.26 23.14 -8.20
C VAL A 202 1.93 24.27 -7.24
N GLU A 203 0.66 24.54 -7.02
CA GLU A 203 0.24 25.47 -5.98
C GLU A 203 0.14 24.69 -4.66
N PRO A 204 1.02 24.96 -3.67
CA PRO A 204 0.98 24.26 -2.40
C PRO A 204 -0.27 24.68 -1.62
N ILE A 205 -0.76 23.79 -0.77
CA ILE A 205 -1.77 24.17 0.20
C ILE A 205 -1.16 25.04 1.30
N THR A 206 -2.00 25.77 2.03
CA THR A 206 -1.68 26.44 3.29
C THR A 206 -2.75 26.09 4.32
N PHE A 207 -2.54 26.44 5.58
CA PHE A 207 -3.50 26.15 6.65
C PHE A 207 -3.93 27.41 7.38
N THR A 208 -5.22 27.54 7.61
CA THR A 208 -5.82 28.60 8.42
C THR A 208 -6.54 28.00 9.63
N ASP A 209 -6.93 28.85 10.58
CA ASP A 209 -7.72 28.47 11.77
C ASP A 209 -7.12 27.26 12.53
N LEU A 210 -5.82 27.39 12.82
CA LEU A 210 -5.04 26.37 13.54
C LEU A 210 -5.50 26.28 14.99
N GLN A 211 -5.94 25.10 15.41
CA GLN A 211 -6.43 24.87 16.77
C GLN A 211 -5.93 23.56 17.35
N TRP A 212 -5.47 23.61 18.59
CA TRP A 212 -5.17 22.42 19.40
C TRP A 212 -6.42 21.98 20.14
N LYS A 213 -6.79 20.71 20.02
CA LYS A 213 -7.87 20.11 20.80
C LYS A 213 -7.33 19.01 21.70
N GLN A 214 -7.57 19.15 23.00
CA GLN A 214 -7.11 18.23 24.04
C GLN A 214 -8.17 17.18 24.37
N LEU A 215 -7.73 15.95 24.58
CA LEU A 215 -8.53 14.82 25.05
C LEU A 215 -7.72 13.96 26.02
N THR A 216 -8.41 13.17 26.83
CA THR A 216 -7.80 11.99 27.45
C THR A 216 -7.60 10.94 26.35
N GLU A 217 -6.49 10.19 26.37
CA GLU A 217 -6.22 9.22 25.30
C GLU A 217 -7.15 8.00 25.33
N TYR A 218 -7.54 7.56 26.52
CA TYR A 218 -8.39 6.38 26.69
C TYR A 218 -9.82 6.62 26.23
N ASP A 219 -10.39 5.62 25.56
CA ASP A 219 -11.75 5.64 25.00
C ASP A 219 -12.05 6.93 24.20
N SER A 220 -11.04 7.42 23.47
CA SER A 220 -11.09 8.70 22.79
C SER A 220 -11.51 8.53 21.34
N LYS A 221 -12.49 9.33 20.92
CA LYS A 221 -12.96 9.40 19.52
C LYS A 221 -12.74 10.81 19.01
N PHE A 222 -11.69 11.00 18.21
CA PHE A 222 -11.28 12.31 17.76
C PHE A 222 -11.36 12.47 16.23
N LYS A 223 -12.00 13.57 15.83
CA LYS A 223 -11.94 14.14 14.48
C LYS A 223 -11.65 15.62 14.58
N CYS A 224 -10.89 16.15 13.63
CA CYS A 224 -10.63 17.58 13.53
C CYS A 224 -11.87 18.43 13.23
N GLY A 225 -12.96 17.81 12.77
CA GLY A 225 -14.19 18.49 12.35
C GLY A 225 -14.36 18.46 10.84
N GLU A 226 -15.43 19.08 10.36
CA GLU A 226 -15.70 19.21 8.92
C GLU A 226 -14.61 20.05 8.25
N ASN A 227 -14.16 19.63 7.06
CA ASN A 227 -13.10 20.26 6.27
C ASN A 227 -11.81 20.59 7.02
N ARG A 228 -11.49 19.86 8.09
CA ARG A 228 -10.27 20.07 8.86
C ARG A 228 -9.39 18.82 8.84
N VAL A 229 -8.10 19.06 8.73
CA VAL A 229 -7.07 18.01 8.64
C VAL A 229 -6.22 17.98 9.90
N MET A 230 -5.69 16.81 10.22
CA MET A 230 -4.74 16.66 11.31
C MET A 230 -3.35 17.08 10.84
N LEU A 231 -2.74 18.01 11.58
CA LEU A 231 -1.43 18.58 11.27
C LEU A 231 -0.38 18.17 12.31
N GLY A 232 -0.81 17.73 13.48
CA GLY A 232 0.10 17.38 14.56
C GLY A 232 -0.57 16.67 15.71
N ARG A 233 0.27 16.13 16.60
CA ARG A 233 -0.12 15.46 17.83
C ARG A 233 0.91 15.74 18.92
N GLU A 234 0.42 16.05 20.10
CA GLU A 234 1.17 16.05 21.36
C GLU A 234 0.61 14.94 22.27
N ALA A 235 1.49 14.30 23.02
CA ALA A 235 1.12 13.36 24.06
C ALA A 235 1.95 13.62 25.33
N SER A 236 1.30 13.53 26.49
CA SER A 236 1.95 13.77 27.77
C SER A 236 1.33 12.93 28.89
N GLY A 237 2.17 12.50 29.84
CA GLY A 237 1.77 11.73 31.02
C GLY A 237 1.89 10.21 30.84
N THR A 238 1.99 9.50 31.96
CA THR A 238 2.23 8.05 32.00
C THR A 238 1.01 7.26 32.49
N GLU A 239 0.31 7.72 33.53
CA GLU A 239 -0.83 7.01 34.12
C GLU A 239 -2.20 7.44 33.53
N LYS A 240 -2.29 8.68 33.07
CA LYS A 240 -3.49 9.24 32.41
C LYS A 240 -3.04 10.10 31.22
N PRO A 241 -2.53 9.45 30.16
CA PRO A 241 -1.99 10.17 29.03
C PRO A 241 -3.03 11.12 28.46
N THR A 242 -2.61 12.38 28.33
CA THR A 242 -3.35 13.44 27.68
C THR A 242 -2.80 13.58 26.28
N VAL A 243 -3.70 13.64 25.30
CA VAL A 243 -3.33 13.85 23.90
C VAL A 243 -3.93 15.15 23.41
N ARG A 244 -3.16 15.89 22.61
CA ARG A 244 -3.66 17.07 21.90
C ARG A 244 -3.42 16.86 20.42
N TYR A 245 -4.40 17.25 19.60
CA TYR A 245 -4.29 17.20 18.15
C TYR A 245 -4.36 18.60 17.59
N LEU A 246 -3.43 18.92 16.68
CA LEU A 246 -3.45 20.17 15.93
C LEU A 246 -4.27 19.96 14.67
N CYS A 247 -5.28 20.80 14.50
CA CYS A 247 -6.16 20.80 13.33
C CYS A 247 -6.08 22.14 12.61
N GLY A 248 -6.25 22.11 11.29
CA GLY A 248 -6.32 23.32 10.47
C GLY A 248 -7.25 23.13 9.28
N VAL A 249 -7.70 24.24 8.69
CA VAL A 249 -8.47 24.28 7.45
C VAL A 249 -7.49 24.38 6.28
N PRO A 250 -7.41 23.36 5.39
CA PRO A 250 -6.57 23.42 4.21
C PRO A 250 -7.13 24.39 3.17
N MET A 251 -6.25 25.25 2.64
CA MET A 251 -6.54 26.25 1.61
C MET A 251 -5.56 26.10 0.45
N GLN A 252 -5.99 26.35 -0.78
CA GLN A 252 -5.10 26.56 -1.92
C GLN A 252 -5.34 27.98 -2.45
N GLY A 253 -4.37 28.87 -2.24
CA GLY A 253 -4.59 30.30 -2.40
C GLY A 253 -5.73 30.78 -1.50
N THR A 254 -6.82 31.26 -2.10
CA THR A 254 -8.04 31.69 -1.39
C THR A 254 -9.16 30.67 -1.40
N ARG A 255 -8.96 29.50 -2.03
CA ARG A 255 -9.98 28.46 -2.19
C ARG A 255 -9.88 27.46 -1.06
N GLU A 256 -11.00 27.20 -0.39
CA GLU A 256 -11.08 26.15 0.63
C GLU A 256 -10.99 24.77 -0.01
N VAL A 257 -10.21 23.89 0.61
CA VAL A 257 -10.14 22.48 0.25
C VAL A 257 -11.22 21.73 1.03
N VAL A 258 -12.15 21.11 0.30
CA VAL A 258 -13.26 20.34 0.86
C VAL A 258 -12.83 18.90 1.05
N LEU A 259 -13.15 18.31 2.21
CA LEU A 259 -12.85 16.92 2.50
C LEU A 259 -14.06 16.05 2.18
N LYS A 260 -13.87 15.03 1.34
CA LYS A 260 -14.93 14.10 0.91
C LYS A 260 -14.55 12.66 1.25
N ASN A 261 -15.53 11.76 1.19
CA ASN A 261 -15.35 10.31 1.31
C ASN A 261 -14.58 9.89 2.56
N GLN A 262 -14.85 10.55 3.70
CA GLN A 262 -14.17 10.24 4.96
C GLN A 262 -14.48 8.79 5.39
N LYS A 263 -13.43 8.01 5.65
CA LYS A 263 -13.52 6.61 6.06
C LYS A 263 -12.64 6.34 7.27
N MET A 264 -13.09 5.40 8.09
CA MET A 264 -12.34 4.89 9.24
C MET A 264 -11.59 3.62 8.82
N SER A 265 -10.38 3.43 9.36
CA SER A 265 -9.65 2.17 9.25
C SER A 265 -10.32 1.04 10.06
N SER A 266 -9.91 -0.19 9.79
CA SER A 266 -10.11 -1.29 10.75
C SER A 266 -9.38 -0.99 12.08
N GLY A 267 -9.80 -1.66 13.14
CA GLY A 267 -9.10 -1.66 14.43
C GLY A 267 -7.73 -2.29 14.29
N LEU A 268 -6.70 -1.57 14.75
CA LEU A 268 -5.34 -2.06 14.87
C LEU A 268 -5.08 -2.36 16.33
N HIS A 269 -4.89 -3.65 16.64
CA HIS A 269 -4.75 -4.11 18.01
C HIS A 269 -3.32 -3.98 18.51
N GLY A 270 -3.17 -3.55 19.78
CA GLY A 270 -1.91 -3.53 20.48
C GLY A 270 -1.12 -2.22 20.36
N VAL A 271 0.07 -2.25 20.95
CA VAL A 271 0.98 -1.10 21.10
C VAL A 271 2.00 -0.97 19.96
N THR A 272 1.96 -1.91 19.01
CA THR A 272 2.89 -2.00 17.89
C THR A 272 2.11 -2.12 16.59
N HIS A 273 2.01 -1.02 15.86
CA HIS A 273 1.35 -0.97 14.55
C HIS A 273 1.84 0.22 13.76
N GLU A 274 1.74 0.13 12.44
CA GLU A 274 2.05 1.20 11.52
C GLU A 274 0.85 1.44 10.63
N TYR A 275 0.33 2.67 10.64
CA TYR A 275 -0.78 3.05 9.79
C TYR A 275 -0.40 4.22 8.88
N VAL A 276 -0.73 4.10 7.61
CA VAL A 276 -0.67 5.19 6.63
C VAL A 276 -2.04 5.28 5.97
N CYS A 277 -2.57 6.49 5.85
CA CYS A 277 -3.82 6.72 5.17
C CYS A 277 -3.78 6.12 3.76
N PRO A 278 -4.90 5.55 3.28
CA PRO A 278 -5.00 5.03 1.93
C PRO A 278 -4.57 6.05 0.87
N LEU A 279 -4.25 5.55 -0.30
CA LEU A 279 -3.74 6.36 -1.40
C LEU A 279 -4.65 7.57 -1.73
N ASN A 280 -4.04 8.73 -1.96
CA ASN A 280 -4.73 10.00 -2.22
C ASN A 280 -5.71 10.43 -1.10
N THR A 281 -5.46 10.00 0.14
CA THR A 281 -6.19 10.46 1.31
C THR A 281 -5.24 10.98 2.40
N LEU A 282 -5.77 11.82 3.29
CA LEU A 282 -5.04 12.44 4.39
C LEU A 282 -5.71 12.17 5.73
N MET A 283 -4.96 12.28 6.83
CA MET A 283 -5.47 11.98 8.17
C MET A 283 -6.31 13.15 8.71
N THR A 284 -7.48 12.82 9.25
CA THR A 284 -8.47 13.78 9.75
C THR A 284 -8.91 13.51 11.20
N GLY A 285 -8.48 12.37 11.75
CA GLY A 285 -8.90 11.93 13.07
C GLY A 285 -8.24 10.62 13.49
N ARG A 286 -8.37 10.31 14.77
CA ARG A 286 -7.93 9.06 15.39
C ARG A 286 -8.92 8.67 16.48
N GLU A 287 -9.12 7.38 16.63
CA GLU A 287 -9.87 6.77 17.72
C GLU A 287 -8.98 5.77 18.45
N GLN A 288 -9.08 5.73 19.76
CA GLN A 288 -8.43 4.75 20.64
C GLN A 288 -9.51 4.21 21.56
N ASP A 289 -9.87 2.94 21.38
CA ASP A 289 -10.78 2.24 22.28
C ASP A 289 -9.98 1.59 23.41
N GLY A 290 -10.47 1.64 24.64
CA GLY A 290 -9.85 1.02 25.81
C GLY A 290 -8.60 1.75 26.31
N ASP A 291 -7.72 0.98 26.96
CA ASP A 291 -6.45 1.46 27.48
C ASP A 291 -5.38 1.56 26.37
N HIS A 292 -4.11 1.70 26.77
CA HIS A 292 -2.97 1.75 25.86
C HIS A 292 -2.76 0.47 25.03
N LEU A 293 -3.42 -0.65 25.39
CA LEU A 293 -3.37 -1.92 24.64
C LEU A 293 -4.58 -2.10 23.72
N GLY A 294 -5.59 -1.23 23.82
CA GLY A 294 -6.80 -1.33 23.02
C GLY A 294 -6.60 -0.91 21.56
N GLU A 295 -7.68 -0.94 20.78
CA GLU A 295 -7.61 -0.75 19.34
C GLU A 295 -7.42 0.72 18.95
N SER A 296 -6.47 0.97 18.05
CA SER A 296 -6.36 2.23 17.33
C SER A 296 -7.12 2.18 16.01
N ARG A 297 -7.89 3.22 15.70
CA ARG A 297 -8.50 3.45 14.38
C ARG A 297 -8.16 4.85 13.89
N TYR A 298 -8.12 5.03 12.57
CA TYR A 298 -7.77 6.30 11.96
C TYR A 298 -8.80 6.73 10.95
N TRP A 299 -9.04 8.04 10.88
CA TRP A 299 -9.95 8.63 9.91
C TRP A 299 -9.14 9.27 8.78
N CYS A 300 -9.42 8.85 7.55
CA CYS A 300 -8.81 9.42 6.36
C CYS A 300 -9.89 9.99 5.43
N ALA A 301 -9.56 11.05 4.69
CA ALA A 301 -10.45 11.68 3.73
C ALA A 301 -9.71 12.10 2.47
N GLU A 302 -10.44 12.20 1.36
CA GLU A 302 -9.93 12.75 0.11
C GLU A 302 -10.03 14.28 0.16
N ALA A 303 -9.04 14.97 -0.42
CA ALA A 303 -9.01 16.43 -0.51
C ALA A 303 -9.46 16.90 -1.90
N TRP A 304 -10.36 17.88 -1.96
CA TRP A 304 -10.97 18.33 -3.21
C TRP A 304 -11.05 19.85 -3.29
N ILE A 305 -10.95 20.39 -4.51
CA ILE A 305 -11.32 21.77 -4.80
C ILE A 305 -12.31 21.79 -5.95
N GLY A 306 -13.55 22.18 -5.65
CA GLY A 306 -14.68 21.98 -6.56
C GLY A 306 -14.86 20.48 -6.87
N ASP A 307 -14.73 20.14 -8.15
CA ASP A 307 -14.84 18.77 -8.66
C ASP A 307 -13.48 18.11 -8.97
N GLU A 308 -12.38 18.73 -8.54
CA GLU A 308 -11.05 18.19 -8.73
C GLU A 308 -10.46 17.65 -7.42
N GLN A 309 -10.10 16.36 -7.42
CA GLN A 309 -9.36 15.77 -6.32
C GLN A 309 -7.92 16.25 -6.35
N LEU A 310 -7.41 16.65 -5.20
CA LEU A 310 -6.00 16.96 -5.00
C LEU A 310 -5.19 15.68 -4.86
N GLU A 311 -3.95 15.73 -5.32
CA GLU A 311 -2.98 14.68 -5.07
C GLU A 311 -2.47 14.77 -3.64
N VAL A 312 -2.38 13.61 -2.97
CA VAL A 312 -1.76 13.48 -1.65
C VAL A 312 -0.57 12.55 -1.79
N LEU A 313 0.63 13.09 -1.60
CA LEU A 313 1.88 12.35 -1.70
C LEU A 313 2.56 12.24 -0.34
N THR A 314 2.49 11.06 0.24
CA THR A 314 3.18 10.71 1.49
C THR A 314 4.69 10.83 1.33
N LEU A 315 5.34 11.50 2.28
CA LEU A 315 6.79 11.71 2.27
C LEU A 315 7.53 10.42 2.64
N ASP A 316 8.76 10.26 2.13
CA ASP A 316 9.60 9.08 2.32
C ASP A 316 10.13 8.90 3.77
N HIS A 317 9.89 9.90 4.63
CA HIS A 317 10.49 10.00 5.95
C HIS A 317 9.47 9.80 7.06
N TRP A 318 9.88 9.03 8.07
CA TRP A 318 9.18 8.89 9.35
C TRP A 318 9.88 9.74 10.40
N TRP A 319 9.18 10.73 10.96
CA TRP A 319 9.72 11.62 12.00
C TRP A 319 9.59 11.00 13.37
N GLY A 320 10.71 10.80 14.06
CA GLY A 320 10.80 10.18 15.38
C GLY A 320 12.15 9.48 15.57
N PRO A 321 12.29 8.57 16.56
CA PRO A 321 11.28 8.17 17.54
C PRO A 321 10.94 9.30 18.51
N ASN A 322 9.67 9.40 18.91
CA ASN A 322 9.22 10.25 20.01
C ASN A 322 8.73 9.38 21.17
N THR A 323 9.00 9.77 22.41
CA THR A 323 8.51 9.04 23.59
C THR A 323 7.05 9.38 23.82
N GLU A 324 6.17 8.38 23.80
CA GLU A 324 4.71 8.59 23.85
C GLU A 324 4.20 9.32 25.10
N SER A 325 4.94 9.25 26.20
CA SER A 325 4.58 9.92 27.45
C SER A 325 4.99 11.40 27.53
N ASP A 326 5.77 11.90 26.55
CA ASP A 326 6.25 13.29 26.54
C ASP A 326 6.80 13.67 25.17
N HIS A 327 5.93 14.14 24.27
CA HIS A 327 6.36 14.73 23.01
C HIS A 327 5.31 15.61 22.34
N GLY A 328 5.79 16.43 21.42
CA GLY A 328 4.98 17.18 20.48
C GLY A 328 5.49 17.06 19.05
N PHE A 329 4.57 16.88 18.11
CA PHE A 329 4.89 16.79 16.70
C PHE A 329 3.87 17.59 15.88
N SER A 330 4.36 18.28 14.85
CA SER A 330 3.55 18.87 13.80
C SER A 330 4.26 18.74 12.46
N CYS A 331 3.52 18.37 11.43
CA CYS A 331 3.96 18.45 10.06
C CYS A 331 4.32 19.91 9.71
N ARG A 332 5.49 20.09 9.09
CA ARG A 332 6.04 21.41 8.72
C ARG A 332 5.78 21.69 7.24
N ASP A 333 6.14 22.88 6.78
CA ASP A 333 6.24 23.22 5.34
C ASP A 333 4.94 22.95 4.56
N ASN A 334 3.80 23.29 5.16
CA ASN A 334 2.47 23.07 4.59
C ASN A 334 2.11 21.61 4.29
N THR A 335 2.68 20.67 5.04
CA THR A 335 2.32 19.24 4.93
C THR A 335 1.27 18.83 5.96
N VAL A 336 0.54 17.76 5.67
CA VAL A 336 -0.50 17.19 6.55
C VAL A 336 -0.05 15.87 7.14
N MET A 337 -0.59 15.48 8.29
CA MET A 337 -0.39 14.11 8.77
C MET A 337 -1.06 13.11 7.82
N ALA A 338 -0.33 12.05 7.49
CA ALA A 338 -0.79 10.96 6.65
C ALA A 338 -0.45 9.58 7.23
N GLY A 339 0.35 9.50 8.29
CA GLY A 339 0.64 8.24 8.96
C GLY A 339 1.12 8.39 10.39
N LEU A 340 0.99 7.30 11.13
CA LEU A 340 1.40 7.17 12.52
C LEU A 340 1.88 5.73 12.74
N SER A 341 3.06 5.57 13.33
CA SER A 341 3.60 4.28 13.74
C SER A 341 3.87 4.29 15.23
N ARG A 342 3.49 3.22 15.92
CA ARG A 342 3.78 2.98 17.34
C ARG A 342 4.57 1.70 17.47
N TYR A 343 5.54 1.70 18.38
CA TYR A 343 6.33 0.51 18.67
C TYR A 343 6.66 0.43 20.16
N GLY A 344 6.43 -0.75 20.74
CA GLY A 344 6.87 -1.10 22.08
C GLY A 344 5.81 -0.87 23.16
N ARG A 345 5.87 -1.70 24.20
CA ARG A 345 4.92 -1.71 25.32
C ARG A 345 5.33 -0.76 26.44
N GLU A 346 6.56 -0.89 26.91
CA GLU A 346 7.17 0.00 27.90
C GLU A 346 7.97 1.06 27.16
N ASN A 347 7.75 2.35 27.46
CA ASN A 347 8.35 3.47 26.74
C ASN A 347 8.01 3.49 25.24
N THR A 348 6.73 3.24 24.90
CA THR A 348 6.22 3.27 23.52
C THR A 348 6.81 4.44 22.75
N LYS A 349 7.33 4.12 21.57
CA LYS A 349 7.88 5.09 20.63
C LYS A 349 6.88 5.34 19.53
N THR A 350 6.76 6.61 19.15
CA THR A 350 5.84 7.06 18.11
C THR A 350 6.59 7.78 17.02
N TRP A 351 6.31 7.40 15.78
CA TRP A 351 6.76 8.07 14.58
C TRP A 351 5.56 8.60 13.82
N TYR A 352 5.78 9.71 13.13
CA TYR A 352 4.76 10.36 12.33
C TYR A 352 5.19 10.43 10.90
N ARG A 353 4.22 10.49 10.00
CA ARG A 353 4.44 10.66 8.57
C ARG A 353 3.57 11.77 8.03
N CYS A 354 4.20 12.65 7.25
CA CYS A 354 3.54 13.76 6.62
C CYS A 354 3.37 13.52 5.11
N ALA A 355 2.46 14.27 4.49
CA ALA A 355 2.22 14.25 3.06
C ALA A 355 2.11 15.67 2.49
N ASN A 356 2.57 15.83 1.25
CA ASN A 356 2.24 16.99 0.44
C ASN A 356 0.82 16.85 -0.10
N VAL A 357 0.10 17.96 -0.17
CA VAL A 357 -1.20 18.02 -0.85
C VAL A 357 -1.12 19.12 -1.89
N PHE A 358 -1.53 18.82 -3.12
CA PHE A 358 -1.44 19.77 -4.21
C PHE A 358 -2.37 19.43 -5.37
N GLN A 359 -2.64 20.43 -6.21
CA GLN A 359 -3.32 20.21 -7.49
C GLN A 359 -2.29 19.89 -8.57
N LEU A 360 -2.55 18.86 -9.37
CA LEU A 360 -1.83 18.68 -10.63
C LEU A 360 -2.43 19.63 -11.66
N SER A 361 -1.71 20.69 -12.03
CA SER A 361 -2.18 21.61 -13.07
C SER A 361 -2.58 20.83 -14.35
N PRO A 362 -3.74 21.14 -14.97
CA PRO A 362 -4.09 20.59 -16.28
C PRO A 362 -3.03 20.99 -17.32
N PRO A 363 -2.83 20.15 -18.36
CA PRO A 363 -1.83 20.38 -19.40
C PRO A 363 -2.08 21.66 -20.20
#